data_AF-A0A953WNT1-F1
#
_entry.id   AF-A0A953WNT1-F1
#
_cell.length_a   1.000
_cell.length_b   1.000
_cell.length_c   1.000
_cell.angle_alpha   90.00
_cell.angle_beta   90.00
_cell.angle_gamma   90.00
#
_symmetry.space_group_name_H-M   'P 1'
#
loop_
_entity.id
_entity.type
_entity.pdbx_description
1 polymer ?
#
loop_
_entity_poly.entity_id
_entity_poly.type
_entity_poly.pdbx_seq_one_letter_code
_entity_poly.pdbx_strand_id
1 'polypeptide(L)'
;GPTSFFLTGAIGAFLTMFFGATGPIAATMLSVTKLDRLKIVATHAACMVTQHALKTLAFGFLGFAFADWALLIAAILIAGYLGAWSGVKLLRAMPEKQFRTGFRAVLTFFGVYLIAAGIYSALAK
;
A
#
# COMPACT_ATOMS: atom_id res chain seq x y z
N GLY A 1 -0.40 20.80 -0.19
CA GLY A 1 -1.35 21.20 0.88
C GLY A 1 -2.42 20.13 1.07
N PRO A 2 -3.31 20.26 2.08
CA PRO A 2 -4.33 19.25 2.41
C PRO A 2 -5.27 18.93 1.24
N THR A 3 -5.64 19.92 0.43
CA THR A 3 -6.47 19.75 -0.77
C THR A 3 -5.82 18.85 -1.82
N SER A 4 -4.49 18.95 -1.97
CA SER A 4 -3.74 18.11 -2.91
C SER A 4 -3.72 16.66 -2.45
N PHE A 5 -3.53 16.39 -1.15
CA PHE A 5 -3.60 15.04 -0.58
C PHE A 5 -4.99 14.44 -0.70
N PHE A 6 -6.04 15.23 -0.49
CA PHE A 6 -7.41 14.78 -0.67
C PHE A 6 -7.69 14.38 -2.12
N LEU A 7 -7.35 15.25 -3.08
CA LEU A 7 -7.59 14.99 -4.50
C LEU A 7 -6.78 13.79 -5.01
N THR A 8 -5.48 13.76 -4.71
CA THR A 8 -4.61 12.65 -5.10
C THR A 8 -4.98 11.35 -4.38
N GLY A 9 -5.48 11.42 -3.14
CA GLY A 9 -5.98 10.27 -2.40
C GLY A 9 -7.28 9.71 -2.97
N ALA A 10 -8.21 10.58 -3.39
CA ALA A 10 -9.45 10.17 -4.04
C ALA A 10 -9.19 9.51 -5.40
N ILE A 11 -8.37 10.16 -6.25
CA ILE A 11 -7.94 9.59 -7.54
C ILE A 11 -7.18 8.28 -7.31
N GLY A 12 -6.24 8.27 -6.37
CA GLY A 12 -5.47 7.09 -6.01
C GLY A 12 -6.38 5.93 -5.60
N ALA A 13 -7.32 6.16 -4.68
CA ALA A 13 -8.28 5.16 -4.22
C ALA A 13 -9.12 4.58 -5.38
N PHE A 14 -9.57 5.41 -6.31
CA PHE A 14 -10.27 4.94 -7.51
C PHE A 14 -9.36 4.06 -8.39
N LEU A 15 -8.14 4.53 -8.67
CA LEU A 15 -7.16 3.80 -9.48
C LEU A 15 -6.81 2.43 -8.87
N THR A 16 -6.79 2.32 -7.55
CA THR A 16 -6.52 1.04 -6.88
C THR A 16 -7.52 -0.08 -7.17
N MET A 17 -8.70 0.28 -7.68
CA MET A 17 -9.70 -0.69 -8.09
C MET A 17 -9.35 -1.37 -9.43
N PHE A 18 -8.57 -0.68 -10.27
CA PHE A 18 -8.11 -1.17 -11.58
C PHE A 18 -6.68 -1.70 -11.53
N PHE A 19 -5.83 -1.09 -10.71
CA PHE A 19 -4.42 -1.42 -10.60
C PHE A 19 -4.15 -2.01 -9.21
N GLY A 20 -3.58 -3.22 -9.15
CA GLY A 20 -3.20 -3.89 -7.90
C GLY A 20 -2.07 -3.24 -7.11
N ALA A 21 -1.67 -2.01 -7.45
CA ALA A 21 -0.54 -1.28 -6.88
C ALA A 21 -0.96 -0.21 -5.86
N THR A 22 -1.92 -0.54 -5.00
CA THR A 22 -2.39 0.31 -3.89
C THR A 22 -1.25 0.85 -3.02
N GLY A 23 -0.37 -0.05 -2.58
CA GLY A 23 0.76 0.25 -1.69
C GLY A 23 1.74 1.27 -2.30
N PRO A 24 2.35 0.98 -3.46
CA PRO A 24 3.26 1.92 -4.11
C PRO A 24 2.63 3.28 -4.40
N ILE A 25 1.37 3.33 -4.87
CA ILE A 25 0.69 4.61 -5.13
C ILE A 25 0.58 5.45 -3.86
N ALA A 26 0.04 4.90 -2.76
CA ALA A 26 -0.06 5.64 -1.50
C ALA A 26 1.32 5.97 -0.90
N ALA A 27 2.33 5.11 -1.09
CA ALA A 27 3.69 5.34 -0.62
C ALA A 27 4.40 6.47 -1.39
N THR A 28 4.19 6.60 -2.71
CA THR A 28 4.72 7.73 -3.50
C THR A 28 4.19 9.08 -3.02
N MET A 29 2.92 9.16 -2.65
CA MET A 29 2.33 10.40 -2.10
C MET A 29 2.99 10.82 -0.78
N LEU A 30 3.40 9.85 0.05
CA LEU A 30 4.10 10.11 1.31
C LEU A 30 5.58 10.41 1.09
N SER A 31 6.18 9.95 0.00
CA SER A 31 7.61 10.12 -0.31
C SER A 31 8.06 11.58 -0.46
N VAL A 32 7.14 12.47 -0.85
CA VAL A 32 7.40 13.91 -1.03
C VAL A 32 7.25 14.71 0.27
N THR A 33 6.84 14.07 1.37
CA THR A 33 6.71 14.72 2.68
C THR A 33 8.05 14.80 3.41
N LYS A 34 8.16 15.73 4.36
CA LYS A 34 9.33 15.85 5.26
C LYS A 34 9.21 14.96 6.50
N LEU A 35 8.43 13.88 6.43
CA LEU A 35 8.26 12.93 7.52
C LEU A 35 9.52 12.07 7.69
N ASP A 36 9.76 11.64 8.94
CA ASP A 36 10.76 10.63 9.26
C ASP A 36 10.28 9.22 8.85
N ARG A 37 11.20 8.26 8.76
CA ARG A 37 10.89 6.88 8.31
C ARG A 37 9.74 6.22 9.07
N LEU A 38 9.64 6.44 10.38
CA LEU A 38 8.59 5.82 11.21
C LEU A 38 7.23 6.46 10.91
N LYS A 39 7.18 7.79 10.78
CA LYS A 39 5.96 8.51 10.41
C LYS A 39 5.51 8.18 8.99
N ILE A 40 6.43 8.01 8.04
CA ILE A 40 6.08 7.58 6.68
C ILE A 40 5.39 6.22 6.72
N VAL A 41 6.00 5.23 7.37
CA VAL A 41 5.45 3.87 7.43
C VAL A 41 4.16 3.80 8.24
N ALA A 42 4.07 4.53 9.36
CA ALA A 42 2.87 4.58 10.18
C ALA A 42 1.69 5.23 9.44
N THR A 43 1.94 6.35 8.74
CA THR A 43 0.91 7.02 7.94
C THR A 43 0.46 6.14 6.79
N HIS A 44 1.40 5.49 6.10
CA HIS A 44 1.09 4.55 5.04
C HIS A 44 0.22 3.39 5.54
N ALA A 45 0.60 2.77 6.66
CA ALA A 45 -0.17 1.69 7.29
C ALA A 45 -1.58 2.15 7.68
N ALA A 46 -1.72 3.34 8.26
CA ALA A 46 -3.03 3.90 8.62
C ALA A 46 -3.92 4.11 7.39
N CYS A 47 -3.37 4.65 6.30
CA CYS A 47 -4.10 4.79 5.03
C CYS A 47 -4.54 3.43 4.48
N MET A 48 -3.65 2.44 4.46
CA MET A 48 -3.94 1.09 3.95
C MET A 48 -5.01 0.38 4.77
N VAL A 49 -4.92 0.41 6.11
CA VAL A 49 -5.94 -0.17 7.00
C VAL A 49 -7.30 0.49 6.74
N THR A 50 -7.34 1.81 6.59
CA THR A 50 -8.59 2.53 6.29
C THR A 50 -9.18 2.08 4.94
N GLN A 51 -8.37 2.03 3.88
CA GLN A 51 -8.83 1.61 2.55
C GLN A 51 -9.33 0.17 2.54
N HIS A 52 -8.58 -0.76 3.16
CA HIS A 52 -8.98 -2.16 3.23
C HIS A 52 -10.21 -2.38 4.11
N ALA A 53 -10.34 -1.66 5.23
CA ALA A 53 -11.53 -1.73 6.07
C ALA A 53 -12.79 -1.30 5.31
N LEU A 54 -12.72 -0.18 4.58
CA LEU A 54 -13.83 0.26 3.71
C LEU A 54 -14.19 -0.79 2.66
N LYS A 55 -13.18 -1.43 2.04
CA LYS A 55 -13.40 -2.48 1.04
C LYS A 55 -14.02 -3.74 1.66
N THR A 56 -13.58 -4.15 2.84
CA THR A 56 -14.17 -5.27 3.59
C THR A 56 -15.64 -4.99 3.93
N LEU A 57 -15.97 -3.78 4.39
CA LEU A 57 -17.36 -3.39 4.65
C LEU A 57 -18.19 -3.42 3.37
N ALA A 58 -17.71 -2.81 2.29
CA ALA A 58 -18.41 -2.76 1.01
C ALA A 58 -18.70 -4.16 0.46
N PHE A 59 -17.72 -5.08 0.48
CA PHE A 59 -17.96 -6.45 0.03
C PHE A 59 -18.84 -7.25 0.99
N GLY A 60 -18.81 -6.96 2.28
CA GLY A 60 -19.77 -7.53 3.23
C GLY A 60 -21.21 -7.13 2.89
N PHE A 61 -21.44 -5.85 2.58
CA PHE A 61 -22.75 -5.38 2.12
C PHE A 61 -23.18 -6.00 0.78
N LEU A 62 -22.23 -6.27 -0.12
CA LEU A 62 -22.48 -6.94 -1.40
C LEU A 62 -22.69 -8.47 -1.26
N GLY A 63 -22.63 -9.02 -0.05
CA GLY A 63 -22.93 -10.43 0.21
C GLY A 63 -21.73 -11.38 0.08
N PHE A 64 -20.49 -10.89 0.14
CA PHE A 64 -19.32 -11.75 0.12
C PHE A 64 -19.28 -12.69 1.35
N ALA A 65 -19.19 -13.99 1.10
CA ALA A 65 -19.18 -15.02 2.15
C ALA A 65 -17.79 -15.14 2.81
N PHE A 66 -17.45 -14.23 3.72
CA PHE A 66 -16.17 -14.27 4.45
C PHE A 66 -15.95 -15.56 5.25
N ALA A 67 -17.03 -16.22 5.69
CA ALA A 67 -16.97 -17.43 6.49
C ALA A 67 -16.27 -18.58 5.74
N ASP A 68 -16.54 -18.74 4.44
CA ASP A 68 -15.94 -19.79 3.61
C ASP A 68 -14.42 -19.65 3.50
N TRP A 69 -13.92 -18.43 3.70
CA TRP A 69 -12.50 -18.09 3.62
C TRP A 69 -11.89 -17.77 4.99
N ALA A 70 -12.60 -18.02 6.09
CA ALA A 70 -12.20 -17.59 7.44
C ALA A 70 -10.81 -18.11 7.82
N LEU A 71 -10.50 -19.37 7.48
CA LEU A 71 -9.18 -19.96 7.75
C LEU A 71 -8.07 -19.23 6.98
N LEU A 72 -8.30 -18.92 5.71
CA LEU A 72 -7.34 -18.19 4.89
C LEU A 72 -7.16 -16.75 5.39
N ILE A 73 -8.25 -16.07 5.75
CA ILE A 73 -8.22 -14.73 6.33
C ILE A 73 -7.41 -14.73 7.62
N ALA A 74 -7.66 -15.68 8.52
CA ALA A 74 -6.90 -15.82 9.77
C ALA A 74 -5.40 -16.04 9.49
N ALA A 75 -5.04 -16.90 8.54
CA ALA A 75 -3.65 -17.13 8.15
C ALA A 75 -2.97 -15.86 7.63
N ILE A 76 -3.65 -15.10 6.76
CA ILE A 76 -3.13 -13.83 6.22
C ILE A 76 -2.99 -12.78 7.32
N LEU A 77 -3.93 -12.70 8.27
CA LEU A 77 -3.84 -11.76 9.40
C LEU A 77 -2.64 -12.07 10.30
N ILE A 78 -2.42 -13.34 10.63
CA ILE A 78 -1.28 -13.77 11.45
C ILE A 78 0.03 -13.48 10.72
N ALA A 79 0.15 -13.91 9.47
CA ALA A 79 1.35 -13.69 8.66
C ALA A 79 1.62 -12.18 8.46
N GLY A 80 0.59 -11.41 8.15
CA GLY A 80 0.66 -9.95 7.99
C GLY A 80 1.07 -9.24 9.28
N TYR A 81 0.53 -9.66 10.43
CA TYR A 81 0.92 -9.13 11.73
C TYR A 81 2.38 -9.42 12.07
N LEU A 82 2.84 -10.67 11.89
CA LEU A 82 4.23 -11.05 12.12
C LEU A 82 5.20 -10.32 11.18
N GLY A 83 4.81 -10.15 9.91
CA GLY A 83 5.56 -9.36 8.93
C GLY A 83 5.66 -7.89 9.32
N ALA A 84 4.55 -7.27 9.72
CA ALA A 84 4.54 -5.88 10.18
C ALA A 84 5.36 -5.69 11.46
N TRP A 85 5.25 -6.59 12.43
CA TRP A 85 5.98 -6.53 13.69
C TRP A 85 7.50 -6.64 13.47
N SER A 86 7.94 -7.63 12.70
CA SER A 86 9.35 -7.80 12.34
C SER A 86 9.88 -6.63 11.51
N GLY A 87 9.08 -6.13 10.56
CA GLY A 87 9.39 -4.95 9.75
C GLY A 87 9.59 -3.68 10.58
N VAL A 88 8.71 -3.42 11.56
CA VAL A 88 8.86 -2.27 12.47
C VAL A 88 10.13 -2.38 13.32
N LYS A 89 10.47 -3.59 13.79
CA LYS A 89 11.71 -3.83 14.54
C LYS A 89 12.95 -3.49 13.71
N LEU A 90 12.98 -3.95 12.46
CA LEU A 90 14.05 -3.61 11.51
C LEU A 90 14.09 -2.10 11.21
N LEU A 91 12.94 -1.48 10.98
CA LEU A 91 12.82 -0.06 10.65
C LEU A 91 13.33 0.86 11.78
N ARG A 92 13.11 0.48 13.04
CA ARG A 92 13.64 1.22 14.20
C ARG A 92 15.17 1.24 14.22
N ALA A 93 15.80 0.11 13.91
CA ALA A 93 17.25 -0.04 13.86
C ALA A 93 17.90 0.54 12.59
N MET A 94 17.10 0.83 11.55
CA MET A 94 17.60 1.29 10.26
C MET A 94 18.00 2.78 10.27
N PRO A 95 19.18 3.15 9.74
CA PRO A 95 19.55 4.54 9.50
C PRO A 95 18.66 5.22 8.46
N GLU A 96 18.34 6.50 8.67
CA GLU A 96 17.45 7.28 7.79
C GLU A 96 17.92 7.32 6.33
N LYS A 97 19.25 7.42 6.10
CA LYS A 97 19.83 7.40 4.74
C LYS A 97 19.56 6.08 4.02
N GLN A 98 19.72 4.95 4.71
CA GLN A 98 19.48 3.63 4.15
C GLN A 98 17.99 3.43 3.84
N PHE A 99 17.11 3.85 4.76
CA PHE A 99 15.68 3.85 4.53
C PHE A 99 15.31 4.65 3.29
N ARG A 100 15.80 5.89 3.15
CA ARG A 100 15.46 6.74 2.00
C ARG A 100 15.94 6.18 0.68
N THR A 101 17.15 5.63 0.64
CA THR A 101 17.68 4.99 -0.57
C THR A 101 16.87 3.75 -0.94
N GLY A 102 16.62 2.85 0.03
CA GLY A 102 15.83 1.64 -0.21
C GLY A 102 14.39 1.95 -0.59
N PHE A 103 13.72 2.85 0.12
CA PHE A 103 12.36 3.29 -0.17
C PHE A 103 12.23 3.85 -1.58
N ARG A 104 13.17 4.73 -2.00
CA ARG A 104 13.20 5.23 -3.38
C ARG A 104 13.45 4.12 -4.40
N ALA A 105 14.40 3.22 -4.14
CA ALA A 105 14.68 2.10 -5.05
C ALA A 105 13.45 1.21 -5.26
N VAL A 106 12.73 0.89 -4.18
CA VAL A 106 11.48 0.12 -4.24
C VAL A 106 10.41 0.86 -5.04
N LEU A 107 10.20 2.16 -4.79
CA LEU A 107 9.24 2.96 -5.54
C LEU A 107 9.59 3.05 -7.03
N THR A 108 10.87 3.23 -7.37
CA THR A 108 11.34 3.24 -8.76
C THR A 108 11.11 1.89 -9.41
N PHE A 109 11.44 0.79 -8.74
CA PHE A 109 11.20 -0.57 -9.24
C PHE A 109 9.72 -0.80 -9.55
N PHE A 110 8.81 -0.48 -8.61
CA PHE A 110 7.37 -0.62 -8.86
C PHE A 110 6.87 0.30 -9.96
N GLY A 111 7.39 1.53 -10.06
CA GLY A 111 7.07 2.45 -11.16
C GLY A 111 7.44 1.86 -12.53
N VAL A 112 8.65 1.32 -12.66
CA VAL A 112 9.11 0.65 -13.88
C VAL A 112 8.27 -0.60 -14.18
N TYR A 113 8.01 -1.42 -13.16
CA TYR A 113 7.18 -2.62 -13.28
C TYR A 113 5.78 -2.29 -13.81
N LEU A 114 5.14 -1.24 -13.30
CA LEU A 114 3.80 -0.85 -13.74
C LEU A 114 3.78 -0.33 -15.18
N ILE A 115 4.81 0.42 -15.60
CA ILE A 115 4.94 0.87 -16.98
C ILE A 115 5.14 -0.34 -17.92
N ALA A 116 6.04 -1.25 -17.56
CA ALA A 116 6.31 -2.45 -18.34
C ALA A 116 5.07 -3.37 -18.44
N ALA A 117 4.38 -3.60 -17.32
CA ALA A 117 3.15 -4.37 -17.28
C ALA A 117 2.03 -3.73 -18.12
N GLY A 118 1.91 -2.40 -18.06
CA GLY A 118 0.97 -1.65 -18.89
C GLY A 118 1.25 -1.80 -20.38
N ILE A 119 2.50 -1.62 -20.80
CA ILE A 119 2.93 -1.79 -22.22
C ILE A 119 2.66 -3.23 -22.68
N TYR A 120 3.06 -4.23 -21.89
CA TYR A 120 2.83 -5.64 -22.22
C TYR A 120 1.34 -5.93 -22.42
N SER A 121 0.48 -5.45 -21.52
CA SER A 121 -0.97 -5.65 -21.62
C SER A 121 -1.60 -4.94 -22.83
N ALA A 122 -0.98 -3.86 -23.34
CA ALA A 122 -1.45 -3.13 -24.51
C ALA A 122 -0.99 -3.77 -25.82
N LEU A 123 0.18 -4.41 -25.84
CA LEU A 123 0.72 -5.14 -27.00
C LEU A 123 0.18 -6.57 -27.13
N ALA A 124 -0.32 -7.16 -26.05
CA ALA A 124 -0.95 -8.48 -26.03
C ALA A 124 -2.44 -8.45 -26.43
N LYS A 125 -2.95 -7.29 -26.86
CA LYS A 125 -4.26 -7.09 -27.49
C LYS A 125 -4.07 -6.76 -28.96
#